data_AF-A0A814CWU3-F1
#
_entry.id   AF-A0A814CWU3-F1
#
_cell.length_a   1.000
_cell.length_b   1.000
_cell.length_c   1.000
_cell.angle_alpha   90.00
_cell.angle_beta   90.00
_cell.angle_gamma   90.00
#
_symmetry.space_group_name_H-M   'P 1'
#
loop_
_entity.id
_entity.type
_entity.pdbx_description
1 polymer ?
#
loop_
_entity_poly.entity_id
_entity_poly.type
_entity_poly.pdbx_seq_one_letter_code
_entity_poly.pdbx_strand_id
1 'polypeptide(L)'
;MFLIAFVLLAFIIDETFCAPKGKGGGTTVSPLGTRTRNPDKVHGQDSICNLLNYGEFNEPGIQTHTLNDPNEPVKKYQTGHKNRVEYVRAVITVQTIQTKGSATNDATRKFAREMGKPTDDAGHIIGNNLGGTGRNVYNIFPQSPNINRGAWSQEEKDIRNLVLTHKQPIEVIVQLYYPTIDATRPNRFTYRAAYNGACHTASVDNP
;
A
#
# COMPACT_ATOMS: atom_id res chain seq x y z
N MET A 1 -32.57 25.98 36.85
CA MET A 1 -32.08 24.58 36.99
C MET A 1 -32.37 23.88 35.68
N PHE A 2 -31.42 23.90 34.74
CA PHE A 2 -31.56 23.30 33.42
C PHE A 2 -30.75 22.00 33.40
N LEU A 3 -31.44 20.87 33.20
CA LEU A 3 -30.81 19.55 33.02
C LEU A 3 -30.69 19.30 31.51
N ILE A 4 -29.47 19.23 31.00
CA ILE A 4 -29.19 18.84 29.61
C ILE A 4 -29.09 17.31 29.57
N ALA A 5 -29.98 16.67 28.81
CA ALA A 5 -29.95 15.24 28.55
C ALA A 5 -28.87 14.90 27.52
N PHE A 6 -27.91 14.06 27.91
CA PHE A 6 -26.97 13.41 26.99
C PHE A 6 -27.66 12.21 26.34
N VAL A 7 -27.86 12.26 25.01
CA VAL A 7 -28.26 11.10 24.21
C VAL A 7 -26.99 10.33 23.85
N LEU A 8 -26.77 9.20 24.50
CA LEU A 8 -25.72 8.24 24.15
C LEU A 8 -26.23 7.40 22.97
N LEU A 9 -25.68 7.61 21.78
CA LEU A 9 -25.94 6.74 20.62
C LEU A 9 -25.02 5.51 20.75
N ALA A 10 -25.58 4.37 21.11
CA ALA A 10 -24.85 3.10 21.12
C ALA A 10 -24.58 2.63 19.68
N PHE A 11 -23.31 2.53 19.31
CA PHE A 11 -22.89 1.85 18.09
C PHE A 11 -22.96 0.34 18.30
N ILE A 12 -23.81 -0.31 17.51
CA ILE A 12 -23.87 -1.78 17.39
C ILE A 12 -22.61 -2.23 16.65
N ILE A 13 -21.77 -3.00 17.33
CA ILE A 13 -20.64 -3.73 16.76
C ILE A 13 -21.18 -5.01 16.14
N ASP A 14 -21.16 -5.10 14.80
CA ASP A 14 -21.37 -6.36 14.08
C ASP A 14 -20.03 -7.10 14.03
N GLU A 15 -19.88 -8.10 14.91
CA GLU A 15 -18.74 -9.00 14.95
C GLU A 15 -18.86 -10.07 13.87
N THR A 16 -18.54 -9.74 12.62
CA THR A 16 -18.28 -10.74 11.58
C THR A 16 -17.11 -10.34 10.68
N PHE A 17 -15.93 -10.14 11.24
CA PHE A 17 -14.68 -10.08 10.47
C PHE A 17 -13.58 -10.96 11.09
N CYS A 18 -13.10 -11.91 10.28
CA CYS A 18 -11.90 -12.73 10.43
C CYS A 18 -11.87 -13.86 11.48
N ALA A 19 -12.16 -15.08 11.02
CA ALA A 19 -11.63 -16.31 11.62
C ALA A 19 -10.52 -16.90 10.71
N PRO A 20 -9.25 -16.91 11.13
CA PRO A 20 -8.21 -17.67 10.43
C PRO A 20 -8.24 -19.16 10.83
N LYS A 21 -8.37 -20.07 9.86
CA LYS A 21 -8.15 -21.51 10.05
C LYS A 21 -6.64 -21.80 10.04
N GLY A 22 -6.14 -22.39 11.12
CA GLY A 22 -4.72 -22.70 11.31
C GLY A 22 -4.25 -24.07 10.81
N LYS A 23 -2.97 -24.34 11.14
CA LYS A 23 -2.06 -25.51 10.94
C LYS A 23 -1.13 -25.33 9.73
N GLY A 24 0.20 -25.43 9.78
CA GLY A 24 1.18 -25.78 10.82
C GLY A 24 2.43 -26.40 10.16
N GLY A 25 3.64 -26.07 10.62
CA GLY A 25 4.84 -26.93 10.51
C GLY A 25 6.02 -26.45 9.67
N GLY A 26 7.22 -26.42 10.29
CA GLY A 26 8.48 -26.76 9.62
C GLY A 26 9.60 -25.72 9.65
N THR A 27 10.39 -25.69 10.71
CA THR A 27 11.68 -24.97 10.81
C THR A 27 12.83 -25.84 10.28
N THR A 28 13.67 -25.32 9.40
CA THR A 28 15.05 -25.80 9.18
C THR A 28 15.99 -24.63 8.90
N VAL A 29 17.06 -24.55 9.68
CA VAL A 29 18.14 -23.54 9.68
C VAL A 29 19.29 -23.96 8.77
N SER A 30 19.91 -22.99 8.06
CA SER A 30 21.37 -22.89 7.94
C SER A 30 21.85 -21.59 7.24
N PRO A 31 23.12 -21.17 7.46
CA PRO A 31 23.52 -19.77 7.54
C PRO A 31 24.28 -19.27 6.31
N LEU A 32 24.14 -17.99 5.95
CA LEU A 32 25.18 -17.14 5.35
C LEU A 32 24.63 -15.73 5.08
N GLY A 33 25.11 -14.75 5.85
CA GLY A 33 25.21 -13.34 5.47
C GLY A 33 23.94 -12.62 5.00
N THR A 34 22.86 -12.64 5.78
CA THR A 34 21.68 -11.82 5.47
C THR A 34 21.74 -10.46 6.17
N ARG A 35 21.84 -9.39 5.36
CA ARG A 35 21.51 -8.03 5.80
C ARG A 35 19.98 -7.92 5.93
N THR A 36 19.42 -8.60 6.93
CA THR A 36 18.00 -8.52 7.27
C THR A 36 17.82 -7.47 8.35
N ARG A 37 17.23 -6.32 8.00
CA ARG A 37 16.33 -5.68 8.97
C ARG A 37 15.16 -6.64 9.11
N ASN A 38 15.11 -7.32 10.25
CA ASN A 38 13.98 -8.13 10.66
C ASN A 38 12.82 -7.18 11.01
N PRO A 39 11.71 -7.15 10.25
CA PRO A 39 10.55 -6.32 10.59
C PRO A 39 9.78 -6.84 11.82
N ASP A 40 10.11 -8.04 12.34
CA ASP A 40 9.32 -8.72 13.37
C ASP A 40 9.76 -8.42 14.82
N LYS A 41 10.49 -7.32 15.06
CA LYS A 41 10.78 -6.86 16.43
C LYS A 41 10.46 -5.38 16.62
N VAL A 42 9.16 -5.08 16.74
CA VAL A 42 8.69 -3.91 17.49
C VAL A 42 7.71 -4.43 18.55
N HIS A 43 8.23 -4.77 19.73
CA HIS A 43 7.41 -4.99 20.92
C HIS A 43 7.43 -3.71 21.76
N GLY A 44 6.29 -3.04 21.88
CA GLY A 44 6.10 -1.90 22.78
C GLY A 44 4.88 -1.03 22.44
N GLN A 45 3.70 -1.48 22.87
CA GLN A 45 2.47 -0.71 23.14
C GLN A 45 1.83 0.13 22.00
N ASP A 46 0.90 -0.50 21.29
CA ASP A 46 -0.46 -0.05 20.97
C ASP A 46 -0.73 1.45 20.73
N SER A 47 -0.56 1.88 19.48
CA SER A 47 -1.71 2.46 18.77
C SER A 47 -1.96 1.56 17.57
N ILE A 48 -3.16 0.96 17.49
CA ILE A 48 -3.45 -0.23 16.69
C ILE A 48 -3.11 -0.05 15.19
N CYS A 49 -2.97 1.19 14.73
CA CYS A 49 -2.43 1.54 13.43
C CYS A 49 -1.52 2.77 13.48
N ASN A 50 -0.28 2.61 13.93
CA ASN A 50 0.72 3.65 13.67
C ASN A 50 1.26 3.54 12.23
N LEU A 51 0.42 3.94 11.26
CA LEU A 51 0.80 4.06 9.85
C LEU A 51 1.96 5.06 9.68
N LEU A 52 1.96 6.14 10.46
CA LEU A 52 3.01 7.17 10.43
C LEU A 52 4.38 6.63 10.88
N ASN A 53 4.41 5.62 11.75
CA ASN A 53 5.65 4.98 12.20
C ASN A 53 6.15 3.85 11.26
N TYR A 54 5.40 3.46 10.23
CA TYR A 54 5.88 2.51 9.22
C TYR A 54 6.73 3.22 8.15
N GLY A 55 7.70 3.96 8.67
CA GLY A 55 8.20 5.20 8.12
C GLY A 55 8.65 5.17 6.67
N GLU A 56 8.69 6.38 6.13
CA GLU A 56 9.49 6.75 4.99
C GLU A 56 10.91 6.16 5.07
N PHE A 57 11.49 5.80 3.92
CA PHE A 57 12.87 5.41 3.85
C PHE A 57 13.75 6.64 4.09
N ASN A 58 14.60 6.55 5.12
CA ASN A 58 15.55 7.60 5.51
C ASN A 58 16.98 7.20 5.14
N GLU A 59 17.17 6.74 3.89
CA GLU A 59 18.48 6.30 3.37
C GLU A 59 19.09 7.37 2.44
N PRO A 60 20.42 7.49 2.35
CA PRO A 60 21.07 8.38 1.40
C PRO A 60 20.62 8.11 -0.05
N GLY A 61 20.29 9.18 -0.78
CA GLY A 61 19.83 9.08 -2.17
C GLY A 61 18.34 8.85 -2.35
N ILE A 62 17.57 8.73 -1.26
CA ILE A 62 16.10 8.79 -1.32
C ILE A 62 15.65 10.23 -1.46
N GLN A 63 14.74 10.47 -2.42
CA GLN A 63 14.09 11.77 -2.62
C GLN A 63 12.61 11.65 -2.23
N THR A 64 12.12 12.59 -1.42
CA THR A 64 10.71 12.66 -1.01
C THR A 64 9.98 13.72 -1.84
N HIS A 65 8.81 13.36 -2.34
CA HIS A 65 7.95 14.20 -3.15
C HIS A 65 6.55 14.27 -2.54
N THR A 66 5.94 15.46 -2.54
CA THR A 66 4.58 15.69 -2.02
C THR A 66 3.67 16.21 -3.13
N LEU A 67 2.45 15.69 -3.21
CA LEU A 67 1.43 16.10 -4.17
C LEU A 67 0.23 16.69 -3.43
N ASN A 68 -0.22 17.86 -3.88
CA ASN A 68 -1.29 18.64 -3.23
C ASN A 68 -2.59 18.71 -4.05
N ASP A 69 -2.80 17.80 -5.00
CA ASP A 69 -4.03 17.74 -5.78
C ASP A 69 -5.12 16.97 -5.01
N PRO A 70 -6.31 17.53 -4.78
CA PRO A 70 -7.42 16.84 -4.12
C PRO A 70 -7.93 15.60 -4.88
N ASN A 71 -7.75 15.55 -6.21
CA ASN A 71 -8.20 14.44 -7.05
C ASN A 71 -7.15 13.34 -7.23
N GLU A 72 -5.91 13.58 -6.81
CA GLU A 72 -4.82 12.60 -6.80
C GLU A 72 -4.80 11.89 -5.45
N PRO A 73 -5.05 10.56 -5.37
CA PRO A 73 -4.95 9.86 -4.10
C PRO A 73 -3.53 9.85 -3.52
N VAL A 74 -2.48 9.77 -4.35
CA VAL A 74 -1.08 9.80 -3.88
C VAL A 74 -0.76 11.18 -3.30
N LYS A 75 -0.47 11.27 -2.00
CA LYS A 75 -0.12 12.52 -1.33
C LYS A 75 1.38 12.70 -1.14
N LYS A 76 2.09 11.58 -1.03
CA LYS A 76 3.55 11.55 -0.91
C LYS A 76 4.08 10.30 -1.56
N TYR A 77 5.25 10.42 -2.18
CA TYR A 77 6.01 9.26 -2.62
C TYR A 77 7.50 9.51 -2.45
N GLN A 78 8.26 8.43 -2.40
CA GLN A 78 9.72 8.50 -2.38
C GLN A 78 10.31 7.72 -3.53
N THR A 79 11.40 8.25 -4.09
CA THR A 79 12.15 7.62 -5.17
C THR A 79 13.58 7.39 -4.76
N GLY A 80 14.14 6.25 -5.18
CA GLY A 80 15.53 5.87 -4.92
C GLY A 80 16.33 5.69 -6.21
N HIS A 81 17.14 4.63 -6.27
CA HIS A 81 18.02 4.32 -7.39
C HIS A 81 17.27 4.38 -8.73
N LYS A 82 17.82 5.14 -9.70
CA LYS A 82 17.21 5.36 -11.03
C LYS A 82 15.76 5.83 -10.98
N ASN A 83 15.39 6.62 -9.97
CA ASN A 83 14.04 7.13 -9.75
C ASN A 83 12.97 6.03 -9.59
N ARG A 84 13.36 4.80 -9.22
CA ARG A 84 12.39 3.75 -8.86
C ARG A 84 11.63 4.20 -7.62
N VAL A 85 10.33 3.90 -7.56
CA VAL A 85 9.51 4.22 -6.39
C VAL A 85 9.89 3.29 -5.24
N GLU A 86 10.00 3.83 -4.04
CA GLU A 86 10.35 3.08 -2.82
C GLU A 86 9.16 3.05 -1.86
N TYR A 87 8.43 4.18 -1.77
CA TYR A 87 7.34 4.40 -0.83
C TYR A 87 6.24 5.24 -1.48
N VAL A 88 4.98 4.93 -1.17
CA VAL A 88 3.81 5.75 -1.50
C VAL A 88 2.91 5.87 -0.28
N ARG A 89 2.48 7.10 0.02
CA ARG A 89 1.36 7.40 0.91
C ARG A 89 0.22 7.95 0.09
N ALA A 90 -0.94 7.32 0.19
CA ALA A 90 -2.16 7.76 -0.46
C ALA A 90 -3.28 8.00 0.56
N VAL A 91 -4.19 8.91 0.22
CA VAL A 91 -5.42 9.15 0.97
C VAL A 91 -6.57 8.95 0.00
N ILE A 92 -7.30 7.85 0.20
CA ILE A 92 -8.43 7.46 -0.64
C ILE A 92 -9.68 8.11 -0.09
N THR A 93 -10.41 8.81 -0.95
CA THR A 93 -11.64 9.52 -0.59
C THR A 93 -12.76 9.20 -1.58
N VAL A 94 -13.98 9.58 -1.24
CA VAL A 94 -15.11 9.51 -2.20
C VAL A 94 -14.78 10.28 -3.47
N GLN A 95 -14.12 11.43 -3.35
CA GLN A 95 -13.71 12.28 -4.48
C GLN A 95 -12.74 11.53 -5.40
N THR A 96 -11.66 10.94 -4.87
CA THR A 96 -10.65 10.23 -5.69
C THR A 96 -11.26 9.00 -6.39
N ILE A 97 -12.21 8.32 -5.75
CA ILE A 97 -12.95 7.21 -6.37
C ILE A 97 -13.85 7.71 -7.50
N GLN A 98 -14.52 8.86 -7.33
CA GLN A 98 -15.44 9.44 -8.31
C GLN A 98 -14.72 10.01 -9.54
N THR A 99 -13.58 10.68 -9.34
CA THR A 99 -12.75 11.19 -10.45
C THR A 99 -12.17 10.09 -11.30
N LYS A 100 -12.02 8.89 -10.72
CA LYS A 100 -11.39 7.70 -11.28
C LYS A 100 -9.92 7.93 -11.63
N GLY A 101 -9.16 6.86 -11.49
CA GLY A 101 -7.81 6.81 -11.99
C GLY A 101 -7.78 6.58 -13.50
N SER A 102 -6.58 6.28 -14.01
CA SER A 102 -6.39 5.96 -15.41
C SER A 102 -5.71 4.62 -15.62
N ALA A 103 -6.01 3.97 -16.74
CA ALA A 103 -5.25 2.81 -17.19
C ALA A 103 -3.81 3.21 -17.54
N THR A 104 -2.92 2.21 -17.59
CA THR A 104 -1.54 2.42 -18.05
C THR A 104 -1.49 2.79 -19.53
N ASN A 105 -0.44 3.48 -19.94
CA ASN A 105 -0.19 3.84 -21.34
C ASN A 105 1.13 3.21 -21.82
N ASP A 106 1.47 3.41 -23.09
CA ASP A 106 2.70 2.82 -23.65
C ASP A 106 3.96 3.32 -22.94
N ALA A 107 3.97 4.59 -22.52
CA ALA A 107 5.11 5.17 -21.81
C ALA A 107 5.34 4.50 -20.45
N THR A 108 4.29 4.30 -19.63
CA THR A 108 4.44 3.65 -18.32
C THR A 108 4.66 2.15 -18.43
N ARG A 109 4.11 1.48 -19.45
CA ARG A 109 4.44 0.08 -19.78
C ARG A 109 5.90 -0.08 -20.20
N LYS A 110 6.42 0.83 -21.02
CA LYS A 110 7.83 0.86 -21.42
C LYS A 110 8.73 1.07 -20.20
N PHE A 111 8.42 2.06 -19.38
CA PHE A 111 9.14 2.32 -18.12
C PHE A 111 9.20 1.08 -17.22
N ALA A 112 8.07 0.39 -17.00
CA ALA A 112 8.05 -0.82 -16.16
C ALA A 112 8.98 -1.92 -16.71
N ARG A 113 9.02 -2.12 -18.02
CA ARG A 113 9.89 -3.14 -18.65
C ARG A 113 11.37 -2.73 -18.65
N GLU A 114 11.66 -1.44 -18.73
CA GLU A 114 13.03 -0.92 -18.61
C GLU A 114 13.58 -1.06 -17.19
N MET A 115 12.71 -0.91 -16.19
CA MET A 115 13.06 -1.06 -14.78
C MET A 115 13.01 -2.51 -14.30
N GLY A 116 12.33 -3.41 -15.03
CA GLY A 116 12.18 -4.81 -14.67
C GLY A 116 12.51 -5.78 -15.80
N LYS A 117 11.64 -6.77 -15.99
CA LYS A 117 11.75 -7.79 -17.03
C LYS A 117 10.95 -7.34 -18.27
N PRO A 118 11.32 -7.77 -19.49
CA PRO A 118 10.54 -7.50 -20.70
C PRO A 118 9.07 -7.96 -20.61
N THR A 119 8.80 -8.95 -19.77
CA THR A 119 7.47 -9.52 -19.53
C THR A 119 6.71 -8.86 -18.39
N ASP A 120 7.31 -7.96 -17.61
CA ASP A 120 6.61 -7.31 -16.50
C ASP A 120 5.49 -6.39 -17.03
N ASP A 121 4.41 -6.35 -16.27
CA ASP A 121 3.34 -5.37 -16.43
C ASP A 121 3.73 -4.06 -15.71
N ALA A 122 3.15 -2.95 -16.18
CA ALA A 122 3.11 -1.72 -15.40
C ALA A 122 2.06 -1.87 -14.29
N GLY A 123 2.52 -2.29 -13.11
CA GLY A 123 1.68 -2.44 -11.93
C GLY A 123 1.36 -1.07 -11.34
N HIS A 124 0.07 -0.80 -11.15
CA HIS A 124 -0.36 0.35 -10.36
C HIS A 124 0.04 0.17 -8.90
N ILE A 125 0.63 1.19 -8.29
CA ILE A 125 0.88 1.20 -6.84
C ILE A 125 -0.42 1.48 -6.09
N ILE A 126 -1.15 2.50 -6.53
CA ILE A 126 -2.55 2.75 -6.17
C ILE A 126 -3.41 2.47 -7.40
N GLY A 127 -4.36 1.53 -7.27
CA GLY A 127 -5.27 1.13 -8.35
C GLY A 127 -6.12 2.26 -8.91
N ASN A 128 -6.48 2.12 -10.19
CA ASN A 128 -7.29 3.11 -10.89
C ASN A 128 -8.73 3.23 -10.35
N ASN A 129 -9.27 2.18 -9.75
CA ASN A 129 -10.57 2.16 -9.07
C ASN A 129 -10.59 2.98 -7.77
N LEU A 130 -9.42 3.31 -7.23
CA LEU A 130 -9.21 4.17 -6.05
C LEU A 130 -8.84 5.62 -6.42
N GLY A 131 -8.67 5.91 -7.71
CA GLY A 131 -8.26 7.22 -8.22
C GLY A 131 -6.82 7.26 -8.76
N GLY A 132 -6.06 6.16 -8.65
CA GLY A 132 -4.64 6.15 -9.00
C GLY A 132 -4.37 6.27 -10.50
N THR A 133 -3.45 7.16 -10.87
CA THR A 133 -3.07 7.36 -12.27
C THR A 133 -2.21 6.22 -12.81
N GLY A 134 -2.52 5.74 -14.01
CA GLY A 134 -1.65 4.81 -14.76
C GLY A 134 -0.65 5.50 -15.67
N ARG A 135 -0.68 6.84 -15.72
CA ARG A 135 0.08 7.65 -16.68
C ARG A 135 1.36 8.24 -16.10
N ASN A 136 1.50 8.24 -14.77
CA ASN A 136 2.66 8.83 -14.10
C ASN A 136 3.49 7.74 -13.42
N VAL A 137 4.81 7.78 -13.66
CA VAL A 137 5.75 6.74 -13.19
C VAL A 137 5.86 6.67 -11.67
N TYR A 138 5.50 7.72 -10.92
CA TYR A 138 5.47 7.69 -9.45
C TYR A 138 4.42 6.73 -8.87
N ASN A 139 3.45 6.29 -9.69
CA ASN A 139 2.41 5.35 -9.30
C ASN A 139 2.55 4.00 -10.04
N ILE A 140 3.73 3.72 -10.59
CA ILE A 140 3.99 2.53 -11.40
C ILE A 140 5.26 1.81 -10.93
N PHE A 141 5.21 0.49 -10.90
CA PHE A 141 6.38 -0.35 -10.70
C PHE A 141 6.36 -1.59 -11.61
N PRO A 142 7.51 -2.24 -11.86
CA PRO A 142 7.54 -3.50 -12.61
C PRO A 142 6.92 -4.62 -11.79
N GLN A 143 5.81 -5.17 -12.29
CA GLN A 143 5.06 -6.19 -11.58
C GLN A 143 4.97 -7.47 -12.42
N SER A 144 5.14 -8.61 -11.75
CA SER A 144 4.92 -9.92 -12.32
C SER A 144 3.46 -10.05 -12.81
N PRO A 145 3.22 -10.47 -14.06
CA PRO A 145 1.86 -10.60 -14.61
C PRO A 145 0.96 -11.56 -13.81
N ASN A 146 1.56 -12.52 -13.09
CA ASN A 146 0.85 -13.49 -12.25
C ASN A 146 0.22 -12.85 -11.01
N ILE A 147 0.78 -11.74 -10.52
CA ILE A 147 0.28 -11.01 -9.34
C ILE A 147 -0.73 -9.93 -9.73
N ASN A 148 -0.49 -9.28 -10.88
CA ASN A 148 -1.26 -8.12 -11.37
C ASN A 148 -2.77 -8.39 -11.61
N ARG A 149 -3.22 -9.65 -11.53
CA ARG A 149 -4.60 -10.05 -11.88
C ARG A 149 -5.35 -10.83 -10.79
N GLY A 150 -4.80 -10.91 -9.58
CA GLY A 150 -5.31 -11.75 -8.49
C GLY A 150 -5.82 -11.00 -7.25
N ALA A 151 -5.49 -11.52 -6.07
CA ALA A 151 -5.96 -11.10 -4.74
C ALA A 151 -5.87 -9.59 -4.46
N TRP A 152 -4.94 -8.90 -5.11
CA TRP A 152 -4.78 -7.45 -5.01
C TRP A 152 -6.02 -6.65 -5.44
N SER A 153 -6.66 -7.06 -6.53
CA SER A 153 -7.87 -6.38 -7.00
C SER A 153 -9.02 -6.50 -5.99
N GLN A 154 -9.02 -7.56 -5.17
CA GLN A 154 -10.04 -7.74 -4.14
C GLN A 154 -9.80 -6.80 -2.95
N GLU A 155 -8.55 -6.69 -2.47
CA GLU A 155 -8.19 -5.75 -1.40
C GLU A 155 -8.55 -4.30 -1.77
N GLU A 156 -8.25 -3.88 -3.00
CA GLU A 156 -8.61 -2.54 -3.47
C GLU A 156 -10.14 -2.33 -3.57
N LYS A 157 -10.91 -3.38 -3.92
CA LYS A 157 -12.38 -3.30 -3.92
C LYS A 157 -12.93 -3.15 -2.51
N ASP A 158 -12.34 -3.83 -1.52
CA ASP A 158 -12.80 -3.75 -0.14
C ASP A 158 -12.57 -2.35 0.42
N ILE A 159 -11.40 -1.75 0.17
CA ILE A 159 -11.09 -0.36 0.54
C ILE A 159 -12.04 0.62 -0.14
N ARG A 160 -12.28 0.43 -1.44
CA ARG A 160 -13.25 1.23 -2.18
C ARG A 160 -14.62 1.18 -1.53
N ASN A 161 -15.08 -0.02 -1.17
CA ASN A 161 -16.39 -0.21 -0.54
C ASN A 161 -16.45 0.45 0.84
N LEU A 162 -15.40 0.33 1.66
CA LEU A 162 -15.32 0.99 2.97
C LEU A 162 -15.43 2.52 2.84
N VAL A 163 -14.66 3.13 1.94
CA VAL A 163 -14.73 4.58 1.69
C VAL A 163 -16.12 5.00 1.21
N LEU A 164 -16.73 4.22 0.32
CA LEU A 164 -18.06 4.55 -0.21
C LEU A 164 -19.18 4.34 0.81
N THR A 165 -19.10 3.34 1.68
CA THR A 165 -20.10 3.06 2.71
C THR A 165 -20.03 4.09 3.83
N HIS A 166 -18.83 4.37 4.34
CA HIS A 166 -18.66 5.16 5.55
C HIS A 166 -18.35 6.63 5.29
N LYS A 167 -18.05 6.99 4.03
CA LYS A 167 -17.73 8.36 3.59
C LYS A 167 -16.53 8.96 4.35
N GLN A 168 -15.66 8.12 4.90
CA GLN A 168 -14.44 8.52 5.59
C GLN A 168 -13.22 8.26 4.70
N PRO A 169 -12.19 9.13 4.76
CA PRO A 169 -10.95 8.90 4.07
C PRO A 169 -10.22 7.69 4.67
N ILE A 170 -9.58 6.90 3.82
CA ILE A 170 -8.68 5.81 4.25
C ILE A 170 -7.26 6.13 3.80
N GLU A 171 -6.34 6.12 4.75
CA GLU A 171 -4.92 6.25 4.47
C GLU A 171 -4.32 4.89 4.10
N VAL A 172 -3.51 4.91 3.06
CA VAL A 172 -2.87 3.75 2.46
C VAL A 172 -1.37 4.01 2.35
N ILE A 173 -0.56 3.05 2.79
CA ILE A 173 0.89 3.07 2.62
C ILE A 173 1.31 1.86 1.80
N VAL A 174 2.15 2.08 0.79
CA VAL A 174 2.79 1.04 -0.01
C VAL A 174 4.30 1.18 0.09
N GLN A 175 5.00 0.08 0.36
CA GLN A 175 6.47 0.03 0.35
C GLN A 175 6.94 -1.02 -0.65
N LEU A 176 7.89 -0.65 -1.50
CA LEU A 176 8.51 -1.53 -2.47
C LEU A 176 9.88 -1.97 -1.92
N TYR A 177 10.13 -3.28 -1.89
CA TYR A 177 11.38 -3.84 -1.39
C TYR A 177 12.21 -4.38 -2.55
N TYR A 178 13.45 -3.91 -2.61
CA TYR A 178 14.42 -4.28 -3.63
C TYR A 178 15.47 -5.22 -3.04
N PRO A 179 15.88 -6.28 -3.77
CA PRO A 179 16.82 -7.28 -3.26
C PRO A 179 18.23 -6.70 -3.05
N THR A 180 18.60 -5.65 -3.79
CA THR A 180 19.88 -4.95 -3.69
C THR A 180 19.68 -3.44 -3.86
N ILE A 181 20.71 -2.65 -3.51
CA ILE A 181 20.65 -1.18 -3.61
C ILE A 181 20.50 -0.70 -5.06
N ASP A 182 21.02 -1.45 -6.03
CA ASP A 182 21.02 -1.15 -7.46
C ASP A 182 19.90 -1.86 -8.26
N ALA A 183 19.14 -2.77 -7.65
CA ALA A 183 18.05 -3.48 -8.33
C ALA A 183 16.88 -2.56 -8.69
N THR A 184 16.51 -2.42 -9.96
CA THR A 184 15.41 -1.53 -10.36
C THR A 184 14.00 -2.16 -10.24
N ARG A 185 13.94 -3.48 -9.98
CA ARG A 185 12.70 -4.25 -9.84
C ARG A 185 12.52 -4.72 -8.39
N PRO A 186 11.39 -4.44 -7.73
CA PRO A 186 11.17 -4.94 -6.38
C PRO A 186 10.90 -6.44 -6.44
N ASN A 187 11.36 -7.19 -5.43
CA ASN A 187 11.02 -8.61 -5.28
C ASN A 187 9.83 -8.83 -4.34
N ARG A 188 9.38 -7.78 -3.65
CA ARG A 188 8.25 -7.80 -2.74
C ARG A 188 7.72 -6.39 -2.53
N PHE A 189 6.45 -6.29 -2.16
CA PHE A 189 5.87 -5.05 -1.67
C PHE A 189 4.91 -5.29 -0.52
N THR A 190 4.74 -4.30 0.34
CA THR A 190 3.73 -4.30 1.39
C THR A 190 2.70 -3.23 1.14
N TYR A 191 1.48 -3.52 1.57
CA TYR A 191 0.36 -2.61 1.54
C TYR A 191 -0.26 -2.55 2.91
N ARG A 192 -0.56 -1.34 3.39
CA ARG A 192 -1.12 -1.12 4.71
C ARG A 192 -2.22 -0.09 4.65
N ALA A 193 -3.38 -0.45 5.19
CA ALA A 193 -4.52 0.44 5.34
C ALA A 193 -5.06 0.35 6.76
N ALA A 194 -5.49 1.48 7.31
CA ALA A 194 -6.15 1.53 8.61
C ALA A 194 -7.59 1.97 8.43
N TYR A 195 -8.52 1.22 9.01
CA TYR A 195 -9.93 1.57 9.00
C TYR A 195 -10.59 1.16 10.31
N ASN A 196 -11.34 2.08 10.93
CA ASN A 196 -12.11 1.86 12.16
C ASN A 196 -11.32 1.19 13.31
N GLY A 197 -10.06 1.57 13.50
CA GLY A 197 -9.19 1.00 14.52
C GLY A 197 -8.60 -0.38 14.17
N ALA A 198 -8.91 -0.95 13.01
CA ALA A 198 -8.31 -2.17 12.48
C ALA A 198 -7.24 -1.87 11.42
N CYS A 199 -6.20 -2.72 11.40
CA CYS A 199 -5.08 -2.61 10.48
C CYS A 199 -5.08 -3.78 9.49
N HIS A 200 -5.15 -3.44 8.22
CA HIS A 200 -4.99 -4.39 7.13
C HIS A 200 -3.57 -4.26 6.61
N THR A 201 -2.82 -5.36 6.62
CA THR A 201 -1.46 -5.42 6.07
C THR A 201 -1.36 -6.64 5.17
N ALA A 202 -0.96 -6.40 3.93
CA ALA A 202 -0.64 -7.45 2.97
C ALA A 202 0.84 -7.34 2.58
N SER A 203 1.48 -8.48 2.39
CA SER A 203 2.83 -8.59 1.85
C SER A 203 2.78 -9.52 0.64
N VAL A 204 3.29 -9.06 -0.48
CA VAL A 204 3.13 -9.73 -1.77
C VAL A 204 4.49 -9.89 -2.43
N ASP A 205 4.87 -11.13 -2.69
CA ASP A 205 6.07 -11.45 -3.45
C ASP A 205 5.87 -11.10 -4.93
N ASN A 206 6.93 -10.57 -5.53
CA ASN A 206 7.00 -10.17 -6.93
C ASN A 206 8.10 -10.99 -7.65
N PRO A 207 7.86 -12.29 -7.93
CA PRO A 207 8.86 -13.18 -8.53
C PRO A 207 9.22 -12.80 -9.97
#